data_AF-A0A087SAD9-F1
#
_entry.id   AF-A0A087SAD9-F1
#
_cell.length_a   1.000
_cell.length_b   1.000
_cell.length_c   1.000
_cell.angle_alpha   90.00
_cell.angle_beta   90.00
_cell.angle_gamma   90.00
#
_symmetry.space_group_name_H-M   'P 1'
#
loop_
_entity.id
_entity.type
_entity.pdbx_description
1 polymer ?
#
loop_
_entity_poly.entity_id
_entity_poly.type
_entity_poly.pdbx_seq_one_letter_code
_entity_poly.pdbx_strand_id
1 'polypeptide(L)'
;MDSLGAREVAASTRLLGYEAAGAAQRLDTCRGLRAWVARATGNSATSALPDTEHAAAATPPPGMGASAPKSVGKNAGPARQPAAVPRGRNGLAIPSTEDFKSQGSQAWHEARSARLTASAFSKALGFYPGDRETLWKEKLGLLPPFQGNDATRWGTGAEARALQSYQRNTGYVVQGCTFAVKADDAVHGWLGASPDGLVEAGAGPPGLLEIKCPFNKGAPEEAWPPQHAIWYYMPQIQGQMEIMDREWCDLYVWTPANGAAAFRIPRDRAYWAACFDVLAEFWWAHVVPARLALDGGREEGLEGMAPPPQHPATEWLKAESQHLARAAPRAFHPPDRSA
;
A
#
# COMPACT_ATOMS: atom_id res chain seq x y z
N MET A 1 -23.19 -23.34 32.19
CA MET A 1 -23.30 -22.66 30.89
C MET A 1 -23.32 -21.17 31.17
N ASP A 2 -22.67 -20.36 30.33
CA ASP A 2 -22.63 -18.88 30.38
C ASP A 2 -21.48 -18.16 31.12
N SER A 3 -20.23 -18.55 30.83
CA SER A 3 -19.07 -17.64 30.99
C SER A 3 -18.18 -17.52 29.74
N LEU A 4 -18.28 -18.48 28.81
CA LEU A 4 -17.57 -18.47 27.53
C LEU A 4 -18.24 -17.55 26.48
N GLY A 5 -19.58 -17.56 26.40
CA GLY A 5 -20.32 -16.72 25.43
C GLY A 5 -20.21 -15.21 25.68
N ALA A 6 -20.07 -14.77 26.94
CA ALA A 6 -19.95 -13.35 27.26
C ALA A 6 -18.59 -12.74 26.84
N ARG A 7 -17.51 -13.53 26.84
CA ARG A 7 -16.18 -13.09 26.39
C ARG A 7 -16.09 -12.99 24.87
N GLU A 8 -16.77 -13.87 24.16
CA GLU A 8 -16.81 -13.88 22.69
C GLU A 8 -17.65 -12.73 22.11
N VAL A 9 -18.77 -12.40 22.77
CA VAL A 9 -19.61 -11.24 22.43
C VAL A 9 -18.90 -9.92 22.76
N ALA A 10 -18.16 -9.84 23.87
CA ALA A 10 -17.38 -8.66 24.21
C ALA A 10 -16.19 -8.42 23.25
N ALA A 11 -15.52 -9.48 22.80
CA ALA A 11 -14.46 -9.40 21.79
C ALA A 11 -15.01 -8.98 20.42
N SER A 12 -16.15 -9.53 20.00
CA SER A 12 -16.82 -9.16 18.74
C SER A 12 -17.33 -7.71 18.77
N THR A 13 -17.84 -7.23 19.91
CA THR A 13 -18.30 -5.85 20.06
C THR A 13 -17.13 -4.86 20.08
N ARG A 14 -15.96 -5.26 20.62
CA ARG A 14 -14.71 -4.49 20.53
C ARG A 14 -14.18 -4.43 19.09
N LEU A 15 -14.19 -5.54 18.36
CA LEU A 15 -13.80 -5.61 16.95
C LEU A 15 -14.71 -4.78 16.04
N LEU A 16 -16.04 -4.89 16.21
CA LEU A 16 -17.02 -4.08 15.46
C LEU A 16 -16.92 -2.58 15.80
N GLY A 17 -16.62 -2.24 17.06
CA GLY A 17 -16.32 -0.87 17.49
C GLY A 17 -15.03 -0.31 16.86
N TYR A 18 -13.99 -1.13 16.73
CA TYR A 18 -12.74 -0.79 16.03
C TYR A 18 -12.90 -0.71 14.50
N GLU A 19 -13.75 -1.55 13.90
CA GLU A 19 -14.05 -1.51 12.46
C GLU A 19 -14.88 -0.29 12.07
N ALA A 20 -15.85 0.11 12.91
CA ALA A 20 -16.66 1.31 12.72
C ALA A 20 -15.85 2.60 12.99
N ALA A 21 -15.02 2.62 14.05
CA ALA A 21 -14.09 3.71 14.30
C ALA A 21 -13.06 3.82 13.17
N GLY A 22 -12.52 2.69 12.69
CA GLY A 22 -11.61 2.64 11.54
C GLY A 22 -12.28 3.08 10.23
N ALA A 23 -13.58 2.80 10.01
CA ALA A 23 -14.33 3.25 8.83
C ALA A 23 -14.59 4.75 8.83
N ALA A 24 -14.97 5.30 9.98
CA ALA A 24 -15.11 6.73 10.17
C ALA A 24 -13.75 7.44 10.01
N GLN A 25 -12.68 6.88 10.60
CA GLN A 25 -11.31 7.41 10.50
C GLN A 25 -10.74 7.30 9.08
N ARG A 26 -11.16 6.33 8.26
CA ARG A 26 -10.83 6.18 6.82
C ARG A 26 -11.44 7.28 5.94
N LEU A 27 -12.65 7.76 6.26
CA LEU A 27 -13.28 8.89 5.54
C LEU A 27 -12.77 10.25 6.07
N ASP A 28 -12.36 10.30 7.34
CA ASP A 28 -11.88 11.50 8.00
C ASP A 28 -10.40 11.79 7.70
N THR A 29 -9.57 10.75 7.48
CA THR A 29 -8.18 10.92 6.98
C THR A 29 -8.14 11.40 5.54
N CYS A 30 -9.08 11.02 4.67
CA CYS A 30 -9.14 11.55 3.29
C CYS A 30 -9.59 13.02 3.24
N ARG A 31 -10.54 13.42 4.11
CA ARG A 31 -10.93 14.83 4.27
C ARG A 31 -9.85 15.64 4.99
N GLY A 32 -9.24 15.06 6.02
CA GLY A 32 -8.13 15.61 6.78
C GLY A 32 -6.89 15.83 5.92
N LEU A 33 -6.52 14.87 5.06
CA LEU A 33 -5.41 14.98 4.12
C LEU A 33 -5.70 16.05 3.06
N ARG A 34 -6.91 16.13 2.50
CA ARG A 34 -7.26 17.21 1.56
C ARG A 34 -7.28 18.58 2.23
N ALA A 35 -7.87 18.71 3.40
CA ALA A 35 -7.89 19.95 4.17
C ALA A 35 -6.48 20.36 4.62
N TRP A 36 -5.64 19.40 4.96
CA TRP A 36 -4.26 19.65 5.36
C TRP A 36 -3.36 19.94 4.16
N VAL A 37 -3.53 19.28 3.01
CA VAL A 37 -2.87 19.63 1.73
C VAL A 37 -3.28 21.04 1.30
N ALA A 38 -4.56 21.41 1.41
CA ALA A 38 -5.02 22.77 1.12
C ALA A 38 -4.38 23.84 2.04
N ARG A 39 -4.21 23.52 3.34
CA ARG A 39 -3.50 24.39 4.29
C ARG A 39 -1.99 24.46 4.02
N ALA A 40 -1.35 23.35 3.67
CA ALA A 40 0.09 23.27 3.45
C ALA A 40 0.54 23.87 2.10
N THR A 41 -0.33 23.87 1.08
CA THR A 41 -0.03 24.40 -0.27
C THR A 41 -0.52 25.83 -0.50
N GLY A 42 -1.15 26.47 0.50
CA GLY A 42 -1.65 27.85 0.41
C GLY A 42 -2.83 28.04 -0.55
N ASN A 43 -3.43 26.96 -1.08
CA ASN A 43 -4.48 27.04 -2.08
C ASN A 43 -5.86 27.14 -1.41
N SER A 44 -6.32 28.37 -1.18
CA SER A 44 -7.64 28.69 -0.64
C SER A 44 -8.71 28.78 -1.75
N ALA A 45 -9.00 27.66 -2.41
CA ALA A 45 -10.14 27.59 -3.32
C ALA A 45 -11.34 26.92 -2.62
N THR A 46 -12.10 27.69 -1.85
CA THR A 46 -13.44 27.32 -1.39
C THR A 46 -14.41 27.38 -2.56
N SER A 47 -14.85 26.24 -3.09
CA SER A 47 -16.15 26.16 -3.77
C SER A 47 -17.14 25.49 -2.81
N ALA A 48 -18.09 26.30 -2.35
CA ALA A 48 -19.20 25.86 -1.50
C ALA A 48 -20.09 24.89 -2.29
N LEU A 49 -20.47 23.77 -1.67
CA LEU A 49 -21.66 23.00 -2.04
C LEU A 49 -22.75 23.25 -1.00
N PRO A 50 -24.02 23.34 -1.41
CA PRO A 50 -25.10 23.85 -0.58
C PRO A 50 -25.53 22.82 0.48
N ASP A 51 -25.87 23.35 1.65
CA ASP A 51 -26.46 22.63 2.76
C ASP A 51 -27.83 22.05 2.37
N THR A 52 -28.02 20.76 2.62
CA THR A 52 -29.36 20.22 2.84
C THR A 52 -29.33 19.41 4.13
N GLU A 53 -29.73 20.08 5.22
CA GLU A 53 -30.08 19.47 6.48
C GLU A 53 -31.38 18.65 6.40
N HIS A 54 -31.46 17.70 7.32
CA HIS A 54 -32.60 16.90 7.70
C HIS A 54 -33.93 17.68 7.82
N ALA A 55 -35.01 17.09 7.29
CA ALA A 55 -36.37 17.36 7.75
C ALA A 55 -37.05 16.05 8.16
N ALA A 56 -37.55 16.06 9.39
CA ALA A 56 -38.18 14.97 10.10
C ALA A 56 -39.59 14.62 9.60
N ALA A 57 -40.04 13.44 10.03
CA ALA A 57 -41.32 12.81 9.74
C ALA A 57 -42.57 13.69 9.97
N ALA A 58 -43.56 13.54 9.09
CA ALA A 58 -44.96 13.83 9.37
C ALA A 58 -45.89 12.86 8.63
N THR A 59 -46.79 12.25 9.40
CA THR A 59 -47.85 11.30 9.06
C THR A 59 -48.91 11.89 8.12
N PRO A 60 -49.59 11.12 7.24
CA PRO A 60 -50.78 11.60 6.52
C PRO A 60 -52.09 11.01 7.08
N PRO A 61 -53.23 11.72 6.98
CA PRO A 61 -54.57 11.14 7.04
C PRO A 61 -55.29 11.12 5.66
N PRO A 62 -56.46 10.45 5.54
CA PRO A 62 -56.85 9.71 4.33
C PRO A 62 -58.12 10.22 3.59
N GLY A 63 -58.41 9.60 2.43
CA GLY A 63 -59.72 9.60 1.74
C GLY A 63 -59.82 10.57 0.55
N MET A 64 -60.59 10.38 -0.53
CA MET A 64 -61.60 9.40 -0.96
C MET A 64 -61.87 9.60 -2.48
N GLY A 65 -62.41 8.59 -3.16
CA GLY A 65 -63.27 8.73 -4.36
C GLY A 65 -62.55 8.72 -5.72
N ALA A 66 -62.46 7.59 -6.44
CA ALA A 66 -63.48 6.99 -7.30
C ALA A 66 -63.85 7.81 -8.55
N SER A 67 -63.48 7.32 -9.74
CA SER A 67 -64.40 6.97 -10.85
C SER A 67 -63.65 6.78 -12.18
N ALA A 68 -63.91 5.64 -12.84
CA ALA A 68 -63.62 5.40 -14.26
C ALA A 68 -64.73 6.02 -15.15
N PRO A 69 -64.51 6.15 -16.48
CA PRO A 69 -64.98 5.08 -17.36
C PRO A 69 -64.12 4.76 -18.62
N LYS A 70 -64.26 3.51 -19.07
CA LYS A 70 -64.33 2.90 -20.44
C LYS A 70 -64.17 3.86 -21.65
N SER A 71 -63.60 3.53 -22.82
CA SER A 71 -63.13 2.29 -23.47
C SER A 71 -62.66 2.58 -24.92
N VAL A 72 -61.95 1.61 -25.52
CA VAL A 72 -61.78 1.32 -26.97
C VAL A 72 -60.62 2.00 -27.73
N GLY A 73 -59.74 1.17 -28.30
CA GLY A 73 -58.86 1.56 -29.40
C GLY A 73 -57.63 0.67 -29.56
N LYS A 74 -57.77 -0.43 -30.31
CA LYS A 74 -56.71 -1.37 -30.70
C LYS A 74 -55.58 -0.66 -31.48
N ASN A 75 -54.32 -0.95 -31.17
CA ASN A 75 -53.33 -1.42 -32.14
C ASN A 75 -52.03 -1.83 -31.46
N ALA A 76 -51.62 -3.08 -31.72
CA ALA A 76 -50.41 -3.69 -31.25
C ALA A 76 -49.20 -3.25 -32.11
N GLY A 77 -48.14 -2.79 -31.45
CA GLY A 77 -46.80 -2.60 -32.00
C GLY A 77 -45.78 -3.03 -30.94
N PRO A 78 -44.61 -3.55 -31.31
CA PRO A 78 -43.78 -4.34 -30.41
C PRO A 78 -43.15 -3.48 -29.31
N ALA A 79 -43.20 -4.00 -28.09
CA ALA A 79 -42.70 -3.38 -26.87
C ALA A 79 -41.19 -3.14 -26.94
N ARG A 80 -40.77 -1.87 -26.83
CA ARG A 80 -39.43 -1.50 -26.39
C ARG A 80 -39.34 -1.78 -24.89
N GLN A 81 -38.41 -2.66 -24.51
CA GLN A 81 -38.07 -2.90 -23.11
C GLN A 81 -37.48 -1.61 -22.49
N PRO A 82 -37.77 -1.30 -21.22
CA PRO A 82 -37.16 -0.18 -20.52
C PRO A 82 -35.67 -0.48 -20.27
N ALA A 83 -34.82 0.50 -20.53
CA ALA A 83 -33.40 0.45 -20.26
C ALA A 83 -33.16 0.11 -18.78
N ALA A 84 -32.47 -1.00 -18.54
CA ALA A 84 -32.00 -1.38 -17.22
C ALA A 84 -30.94 -0.38 -16.75
N VAL A 85 -31.18 0.19 -15.57
CA VAL A 85 -30.20 0.97 -14.81
C VAL A 85 -29.00 0.07 -14.51
N PRO A 86 -27.76 0.40 -14.95
CA PRO A 86 -26.61 -0.39 -14.57
C PRO A 86 -26.32 -0.14 -13.09
N ARG A 87 -26.43 -1.20 -12.29
CA ARG A 87 -25.97 -1.24 -10.90
C ARG A 87 -24.47 -0.96 -10.91
N GLY A 88 -24.07 0.17 -10.33
CA GLY A 88 -22.67 0.54 -10.14
C GLY A 88 -21.95 -0.50 -9.30
N ARG A 89 -21.10 -1.28 -9.96
CA ARG A 89 -20.09 -2.12 -9.31
C ARG A 89 -18.83 -1.25 -9.25
N ASN A 90 -18.51 -0.72 -8.07
CA ASN A 90 -17.22 -0.08 -7.79
C ASN A 90 -16.11 -1.14 -7.80
N GLY A 91 -15.84 -1.72 -8.98
CA GLY A 91 -14.62 -2.47 -9.23
C GLY A 91 -13.53 -1.47 -9.57
N LEU A 92 -12.52 -1.36 -8.71
CA LEU A 92 -11.24 -0.77 -9.08
C LEU A 92 -10.76 -1.50 -10.34
N ALA A 93 -10.62 -0.77 -11.44
CA ALA A 93 -9.97 -1.29 -12.63
C ALA A 93 -8.49 -1.52 -12.27
N ILE A 94 -8.08 -2.78 -12.24
CA ILE A 94 -6.67 -3.13 -12.37
C ILE A 94 -6.21 -2.50 -13.69
N PRO A 95 -5.15 -1.67 -13.72
CA PRO A 95 -4.71 -1.04 -14.95
C PRO A 95 -4.47 -2.10 -16.03
N SER A 96 -4.98 -1.83 -17.22
CA SER A 96 -4.77 -2.65 -18.40
C SER A 96 -3.27 -2.82 -18.67
N THR A 97 -2.91 -4.02 -19.07
CA THR A 97 -1.57 -4.58 -19.33
C THR A 97 -0.74 -3.87 -20.42
N GLU A 98 -0.71 -2.54 -20.55
CA GLU A 98 0.07 -1.88 -21.63
C GLU A 98 1.08 -0.80 -21.22
N ASP A 99 1.30 -0.52 -19.93
CA ASP A 99 2.43 0.34 -19.50
C ASP A 99 3.53 -0.46 -18.76
N PHE A 100 4.02 -1.52 -19.42
CA PHE A 100 5.14 -2.32 -18.92
C PHE A 100 6.48 -1.57 -19.04
N LYS A 101 6.83 -0.74 -18.06
CA LYS A 101 8.20 -0.22 -17.91
C LYS A 101 9.07 -1.25 -17.20
N SER A 102 9.98 -1.93 -17.89
CA SER A 102 10.84 -2.95 -17.25
C SER A 102 11.53 -2.42 -15.98
N GLN A 103 11.54 -3.23 -14.92
CA GLN A 103 12.20 -2.90 -13.66
C GLN A 103 13.69 -2.60 -13.91
N GLY A 104 14.20 -1.51 -13.34
CA GLY A 104 15.57 -1.05 -13.56
C GLY A 104 15.80 -0.23 -14.84
N SER A 105 14.77 0.01 -15.66
CA SER A 105 14.87 0.94 -16.81
C SER A 105 14.93 2.41 -16.39
N GLN A 106 15.43 3.29 -17.26
CA GLN A 106 15.43 4.74 -17.01
C GLN A 106 14.01 5.28 -16.74
N ALA A 107 13.02 4.84 -17.54
CA ALA A 107 11.62 5.22 -17.36
C ALA A 107 11.05 4.75 -16.01
N TRP A 108 11.55 3.64 -15.46
CA TRP A 108 11.24 3.16 -14.11
C TRP A 108 11.88 4.04 -13.04
N HIS A 109 13.13 4.46 -13.21
CA HIS A 109 13.80 5.40 -12.31
C HIS A 109 13.11 6.77 -12.25
N GLU A 110 12.70 7.31 -13.40
CA GLU A 110 11.98 8.60 -13.50
C GLU A 110 10.58 8.53 -12.85
N ALA A 111 9.84 7.43 -13.05
CA ALA A 111 8.55 7.25 -12.39
C ALA A 111 8.68 7.19 -10.85
N ARG A 112 9.81 6.71 -10.34
CA ARG A 112 10.09 6.58 -8.90
C ARG A 112 10.65 7.83 -8.24
N SER A 113 11.34 8.69 -8.99
CA SER A 113 11.93 9.92 -8.42
C SER A 113 10.85 10.88 -7.91
N ALA A 114 9.72 10.95 -8.62
CA ALA A 114 8.57 11.77 -8.27
C ALA A 114 7.68 11.20 -7.13
N ARG A 115 8.02 10.04 -6.54
CA ARG A 115 7.16 9.31 -5.60
C ARG A 115 7.93 8.77 -4.41
N LEU A 116 7.27 8.57 -3.28
CA LEU A 116 7.76 7.76 -2.19
C LEU A 116 7.51 6.28 -2.50
N THR A 117 8.58 5.51 -2.68
CA THR A 117 8.50 4.09 -3.06
C THR A 117 8.54 3.18 -1.83
N ALA A 118 7.85 2.04 -1.87
CA ALA A 118 7.73 1.10 -0.74
C ALA A 118 9.06 0.72 -0.08
N SER A 119 10.11 0.51 -0.87
CA SER A 119 11.47 0.21 -0.38
C SER A 119 12.11 1.32 0.47
N ALA A 120 11.57 2.54 0.43
CA ALA A 120 12.03 3.69 1.21
C ALA A 120 11.12 3.99 2.41
N PHE A 121 10.05 3.22 2.63
CA PHE A 121 9.12 3.50 3.72
C PHE A 121 9.79 3.41 5.08
N SER A 122 10.61 2.39 5.36
CA SER A 122 11.36 2.30 6.64
C SER A 122 12.25 3.53 6.89
N LYS A 123 12.89 4.07 5.84
CA LYS A 123 13.66 5.32 5.94
C LYS A 123 12.77 6.51 6.30
N ALA A 124 11.64 6.68 5.58
CA ALA A 124 10.67 7.73 5.87
C ALA A 124 10.07 7.61 7.28
N LEU A 125 9.90 6.39 7.80
CA LEU A 125 9.47 6.14 9.18
C LEU A 125 10.57 6.40 10.23
N GLY A 126 11.82 6.65 9.82
CA GLY A 126 12.95 6.92 10.72
C GLY A 126 13.48 5.68 11.43
N PHE A 127 13.49 4.52 10.76
CA PHE A 127 13.94 3.28 11.39
C PHE A 127 15.41 3.31 11.80
N TYR A 128 16.26 4.04 11.08
CA TYR A 128 17.64 4.28 11.46
C TYR A 128 17.94 5.79 11.62
N PRO A 129 18.92 6.15 12.48
CA PRO A 129 19.33 7.54 12.63
C PRO A 129 19.75 8.17 11.29
N GLY A 130 19.24 9.38 11.01
CA GLY A 130 19.57 10.12 9.79
C GLY A 130 18.80 9.68 8.54
N ASP A 131 18.01 8.61 8.59
CA ASP A 131 17.26 8.11 7.43
C ASP A 131 16.31 9.14 6.83
N ARG A 132 15.51 9.81 7.67
CA ARG A 132 14.49 10.77 7.24
C ARG A 132 15.11 11.96 6.50
N GLU A 133 16.14 12.55 7.08
CA GLU A 133 16.86 13.67 6.47
C GLU A 133 17.55 13.24 5.17
N THR A 134 18.22 12.08 5.18
CA THR A 134 18.90 11.55 3.99
C THR A 134 17.90 11.32 2.86
N LEU A 135 16.78 10.65 3.15
CA LEU A 135 15.72 10.40 2.17
C LEU A 135 15.09 11.71 1.67
N TRP A 136 14.92 12.70 2.55
CA TRP A 136 14.40 14.01 2.15
C TRP A 136 15.36 14.68 1.14
N LYS A 137 16.67 14.70 1.41
CA LYS A 137 17.67 15.22 0.47
C LYS A 137 17.71 14.42 -0.85
N GLU A 138 17.62 13.08 -0.78
CA GLU A 138 17.48 12.22 -1.96
C GLU A 138 16.25 12.64 -2.79
N LYS A 139 15.09 12.85 -2.13
CA LYS A 139 13.84 13.24 -2.78
C LYS A 139 13.80 14.66 -3.27
N LEU A 140 14.74 15.51 -2.88
CA LEU A 140 14.93 16.85 -3.43
C LEU A 140 15.98 16.90 -4.55
N GLY A 141 16.73 15.83 -4.76
CA GLY A 141 17.85 15.82 -5.71
C GLY A 141 19.11 16.53 -5.18
N LEU A 142 19.19 16.72 -3.85
CA LEU A 142 20.34 17.36 -3.18
C LEU A 142 21.48 16.38 -2.90
N LEU A 143 21.26 15.09 -3.17
CA LEU A 143 22.27 14.04 -3.08
C LEU A 143 22.50 13.44 -4.47
N PRO A 144 23.74 13.02 -4.78
CA PRO A 144 24.01 12.33 -6.03
C PRO A 144 23.16 11.05 -6.12
N PRO A 145 22.69 10.67 -7.32
CA PRO A 145 21.99 9.41 -7.51
C PRO A 145 22.81 8.23 -7.00
N PHE A 146 22.15 7.28 -6.35
CA PHE A 146 22.79 6.05 -5.91
C PHE A 146 23.31 5.25 -7.11
N GLN A 147 24.62 5.02 -7.16
CA GLN A 147 25.29 4.34 -8.28
C GLN A 147 25.30 2.81 -8.18
N GLY A 148 24.65 2.24 -7.17
CA GLY A 148 24.75 0.80 -6.87
C GLY A 148 25.93 0.47 -5.94
N ASN A 149 25.84 -0.67 -5.27
CA ASN A 149 26.95 -1.28 -4.51
C ASN A 149 27.02 -2.79 -4.79
N ASP A 150 28.01 -3.48 -4.20
CA ASP A 150 28.16 -4.93 -4.40
C ASP A 150 26.93 -5.72 -3.94
N ALA A 151 26.28 -5.28 -2.86
CA ALA A 151 25.08 -5.95 -2.35
C ALA A 151 23.89 -5.83 -3.31
N THR A 152 23.69 -4.67 -3.94
CA THR A 152 22.63 -4.50 -4.94
C THR A 152 22.94 -5.27 -6.22
N ARG A 153 24.20 -5.27 -6.67
CA ARG A 153 24.65 -6.07 -7.83
C ARG A 153 24.42 -7.57 -7.59
N TRP A 154 24.78 -8.05 -6.41
CA TRP A 154 24.52 -9.43 -5.99
C TRP A 154 23.03 -9.75 -6.02
N GLY A 155 22.20 -8.90 -5.40
CA GLY A 155 20.75 -9.06 -5.37
C GLY A 155 20.17 -9.23 -6.78
N THR A 156 20.46 -8.29 -7.68
CA THR A 156 20.00 -8.31 -9.07
C THR A 156 20.47 -9.57 -9.82
N GLY A 157 21.73 -9.98 -9.64
CA GLY A 157 22.25 -11.20 -10.29
C GLY A 157 21.71 -12.52 -9.71
N ALA A 158 21.23 -12.50 -8.47
CA ALA A 158 20.70 -13.68 -7.78
C ALA A 158 19.18 -13.84 -7.91
N GLU A 159 18.45 -12.76 -8.17
CA GLU A 159 16.99 -12.70 -8.15
C GLU A 159 16.33 -13.76 -9.05
N ALA A 160 16.81 -13.95 -10.28
CA ALA A 160 16.26 -14.95 -11.20
C ALA A 160 16.39 -16.39 -10.66
N ARG A 161 17.50 -16.71 -9.97
CA ARG A 161 17.72 -18.02 -9.33
C ARG A 161 16.81 -18.19 -8.11
N ALA A 162 16.66 -17.13 -7.32
CA ALA A 162 15.77 -17.10 -6.17
C ALA A 162 14.30 -17.29 -6.58
N LEU A 163 13.86 -16.64 -7.67
CA LEU A 163 12.51 -16.79 -8.22
C LEU A 163 12.25 -18.23 -8.68
N GLN A 164 13.18 -18.83 -9.45
CA GLN A 164 13.08 -20.23 -9.87
C GLN A 164 13.00 -21.18 -8.66
N SER A 165 13.81 -20.93 -7.63
CA SER A 165 13.77 -21.68 -6.38
C SER A 165 12.40 -21.55 -5.70
N TYR A 166 11.85 -20.35 -5.61
CA TYR A 166 10.53 -20.10 -5.02
C TYR A 166 9.42 -20.86 -5.76
N GLN A 167 9.37 -20.73 -7.09
CA GLN A 167 8.35 -21.40 -7.92
C GLN A 167 8.42 -22.93 -7.78
N ARG A 168 9.64 -23.50 -7.75
CA ARG A 168 9.83 -24.94 -7.54
C ARG A 168 9.39 -25.39 -6.15
N ASN A 169 9.74 -24.64 -5.12
CA ASN A 169 9.51 -25.00 -3.73
C ASN A 169 8.05 -24.85 -3.29
N THR A 170 7.31 -23.95 -3.94
CA THR A 170 5.92 -23.63 -3.57
C THR A 170 4.90 -24.15 -4.58
N GLY A 171 5.32 -24.42 -5.83
CA GLY A 171 4.44 -24.71 -6.95
C GLY A 171 3.67 -23.49 -7.47
N TYR A 172 3.92 -22.29 -6.95
CA TYR A 172 3.23 -21.07 -7.38
C TYR A 172 3.71 -20.59 -8.76
N VAL A 173 2.77 -20.08 -9.55
CA VAL A 173 3.07 -19.34 -10.78
C VAL A 173 3.21 -17.86 -10.44
N VAL A 174 4.36 -17.29 -10.77
CA VAL A 174 4.69 -15.90 -10.48
C VAL A 174 4.80 -15.13 -11.78
N GLN A 175 4.07 -14.03 -11.89
CA GLN A 175 4.21 -13.06 -12.97
C GLN A 175 5.13 -11.91 -12.52
N GLY A 176 5.94 -11.39 -13.43
CA GLY A 176 6.74 -10.20 -13.15
C GLY A 176 5.87 -8.97 -12.90
N CYS A 177 6.31 -8.10 -12.00
CA CYS A 177 5.70 -6.79 -11.76
C CYS A 177 6.73 -5.70 -11.99
N THR A 178 6.34 -4.61 -12.63
CA THR A 178 7.25 -3.52 -13.01
C THR A 178 7.27 -2.39 -12.00
N PHE A 179 6.16 -1.67 -11.89
CA PHE A 179 5.94 -0.57 -10.94
C PHE A 179 4.45 -0.22 -10.93
N ALA A 180 3.88 -0.11 -9.75
CA ALA A 180 2.50 0.31 -9.53
C ALA A 180 2.44 1.54 -8.63
N VAL A 181 1.40 2.35 -8.84
CA VAL A 181 1.11 3.56 -8.06
C VAL A 181 -0.24 3.34 -7.38
N LYS A 182 -0.40 3.78 -6.12
CA LYS A 182 -1.62 3.52 -5.33
C LYS A 182 -2.89 3.99 -6.02
N ALA A 183 -2.82 5.15 -6.67
CA ALA A 183 -3.81 5.64 -7.62
C ALA A 183 -3.17 6.73 -8.50
N ASP A 184 -3.69 6.94 -9.70
CA ASP A 184 -3.19 7.95 -10.63
C ASP A 184 -3.83 9.33 -10.38
N ASP A 185 -3.81 9.78 -9.13
CA ASP A 185 -4.31 11.10 -8.74
C ASP A 185 -3.31 11.83 -7.86
N ALA A 186 -3.31 13.17 -7.89
CA ALA A 186 -2.31 13.97 -7.19
C ALA A 186 -2.27 13.73 -5.66
N VAL A 187 -3.36 13.23 -5.05
CA VAL A 187 -3.47 13.02 -3.60
C VAL A 187 -2.95 11.65 -3.17
N HIS A 188 -3.04 10.63 -4.03
CA HIS A 188 -2.62 9.26 -3.70
C HIS A 188 -1.45 8.74 -4.57
N GLY A 189 -1.14 9.44 -5.66
CA GLY A 189 -0.12 9.08 -6.64
C GLY A 189 1.32 9.30 -6.18
N TRP A 190 1.51 9.80 -4.96
CA TRP A 190 2.81 9.96 -4.33
C TRP A 190 3.36 8.66 -3.73
N LEU A 191 2.55 7.61 -3.59
CA LEU A 191 3.00 6.29 -3.14
C LEU A 191 3.14 5.32 -4.31
N GLY A 192 4.29 4.62 -4.39
CA GLY A 192 4.53 3.61 -5.41
C GLY A 192 5.18 2.33 -4.87
N ALA A 193 4.93 1.21 -5.54
CA ALA A 193 5.46 -0.10 -5.19
C ALA A 193 5.92 -0.86 -6.43
N SER A 194 6.86 -1.78 -6.23
CA SER A 194 7.33 -2.73 -7.24
C SER A 194 7.63 -4.02 -6.47
N PRO A 195 6.63 -4.87 -6.19
CA PRO A 195 6.91 -6.20 -5.69
C PRO A 195 7.73 -6.98 -6.72
N ASP A 196 8.52 -7.95 -6.27
CA ASP A 196 9.35 -8.78 -7.16
C ASP A 196 8.51 -9.78 -7.98
N GLY A 197 7.26 -10.06 -7.53
CA GLY A 197 6.33 -10.83 -8.34
C GLY A 197 4.88 -10.80 -7.86
N LEU A 198 3.96 -11.09 -8.80
CA LEU A 198 2.55 -11.33 -8.55
C LEU A 198 2.29 -12.83 -8.55
N VAL A 199 1.79 -13.35 -7.44
CA VAL A 199 1.37 -14.74 -7.33
C VAL A 199 -0.09 -14.81 -7.76
N GLU A 200 -0.33 -15.20 -9.01
CA GLU A 200 -1.67 -15.16 -9.63
C GLU A 200 -2.37 -16.52 -9.66
N ALA A 201 -1.62 -17.63 -9.57
CA ALA A 201 -2.19 -18.98 -9.60
C ALA A 201 -1.48 -19.95 -8.63
N GLY A 202 -2.29 -20.79 -7.97
CA GLY A 202 -1.88 -21.76 -6.95
C GLY A 202 -3.07 -22.29 -6.14
N ALA A 203 -2.80 -22.91 -4.98
CA ALA A 203 -3.82 -23.45 -4.08
C ALA A 203 -4.55 -22.39 -3.22
N GLY A 204 -4.33 -21.10 -3.47
CA GLY A 204 -4.83 -20.01 -2.62
C GLY A 204 -5.13 -18.72 -3.38
N PRO A 205 -5.65 -17.69 -2.70
CA PRO A 205 -5.97 -16.38 -3.31
C PRO A 205 -4.70 -15.69 -3.82
N PRO A 206 -4.80 -14.81 -4.82
CA PRO A 206 -3.64 -14.08 -5.35
C PRO A 206 -2.89 -13.30 -4.25
N GLY A 207 -1.57 -13.19 -4.40
CA GLY A 207 -0.71 -12.48 -3.47
C GLY A 207 0.53 -11.90 -4.12
N LEU A 208 1.48 -11.50 -3.28
CA LEU A 208 2.73 -10.89 -3.71
C LEU A 208 3.94 -11.74 -3.33
N LEU A 209 5.03 -11.52 -4.05
CA LEU A 209 6.36 -12.03 -3.74
C LEU A 209 7.34 -10.86 -3.58
N GLU A 210 8.11 -10.92 -2.50
CA GLU A 210 9.26 -10.05 -2.24
C GLU A 210 10.48 -10.94 -1.97
N ILE A 211 11.50 -10.87 -2.83
CA ILE A 211 12.72 -11.67 -2.78
C ILE A 211 13.83 -10.87 -2.10
N LYS A 212 14.60 -11.56 -1.25
CA LYS A 212 15.85 -11.05 -0.68
C LYS A 212 16.97 -12.07 -0.83
N CYS A 213 18.06 -11.63 -1.43
CA CYS A 213 19.30 -12.39 -1.58
C CYS A 213 20.39 -11.70 -0.74
N PRO A 214 20.61 -12.09 0.53
CA PRO A 214 21.56 -11.41 1.40
C PRO A 214 22.99 -11.52 0.85
N PHE A 215 23.69 -10.37 0.80
CA PHE A 215 25.10 -10.29 0.41
C PHE A 215 26.07 -10.71 1.52
N ASN A 216 25.59 -10.74 2.77
CA ASN A 216 26.32 -11.17 3.96
C ASN A 216 27.77 -10.63 4.04
N LYS A 217 27.90 -9.29 4.00
CA LYS A 217 29.20 -8.59 4.09
C LYS A 217 30.25 -9.03 3.06
N GLY A 218 29.84 -9.48 1.88
CA GLY A 218 30.75 -9.95 0.83
C GLY A 218 30.88 -11.46 0.74
N ALA A 219 30.24 -12.20 1.64
CA ALA A 219 30.27 -13.66 1.68
C ALA A 219 28.84 -14.25 1.55
N PRO A 220 28.18 -14.09 0.39
CA PRO A 220 26.81 -14.58 0.20
C PRO A 220 26.68 -16.10 0.36
N GLU A 221 27.75 -16.87 0.10
CA GLU A 221 27.80 -18.33 0.33
C GLU A 221 27.74 -18.71 1.81
N GLU A 222 28.13 -17.81 2.71
CA GLU A 222 28.04 -18.03 4.16
C GLU A 222 26.68 -17.58 4.72
N ALA A 223 25.80 -17.00 3.90
CA ALA A 223 24.52 -16.50 4.35
C ALA A 223 23.56 -17.65 4.69
N TRP A 224 22.79 -17.48 5.76
CA TRP A 224 21.72 -18.40 6.15
C TRP A 224 20.36 -17.72 6.09
N PRO A 225 19.29 -18.41 5.64
CA PRO A 225 17.95 -17.88 5.75
C PRO A 225 17.61 -17.65 7.23
N PRO A 226 17.06 -16.48 7.60
CA PRO A 226 16.82 -16.15 9.00
C PRO A 226 15.74 -17.05 9.62
N GLN A 227 15.68 -17.08 10.95
CA GLN A 227 14.65 -17.80 11.70
C GLN A 227 13.29 -17.07 11.72
N HIS A 228 13.30 -15.75 11.59
CA HIS A 228 12.13 -14.89 11.52
C HIS A 228 12.23 -13.97 10.31
N ALA A 229 11.10 -13.42 9.88
CA ALA A 229 11.10 -12.42 8.83
C ALA A 229 11.96 -11.21 9.26
N ILE A 230 12.47 -10.47 8.29
CA ILE A 230 13.32 -9.32 8.55
C ILE A 230 12.44 -8.10 8.80
N TRP A 231 12.33 -7.68 10.07
CA TRP A 231 11.34 -6.72 10.54
C TRP A 231 11.37 -5.37 9.79
N TYR A 232 12.54 -4.87 9.40
CA TYR A 232 12.64 -3.58 8.73
C TYR A 232 12.11 -3.59 7.27
N TYR A 233 11.73 -4.75 6.72
CA TYR A 233 10.96 -4.83 5.47
C TYR A 233 9.45 -4.78 5.67
N MET A 234 8.93 -4.84 6.89
CA MET A 234 7.48 -4.80 7.15
C MET A 234 6.79 -3.56 6.57
N PRO A 235 7.34 -2.33 6.70
CA PRO A 235 6.73 -1.16 6.05
C PRO A 235 6.62 -1.32 4.54
N GLN A 236 7.67 -1.86 3.90
CA GLN A 236 7.69 -2.08 2.45
C GLN A 236 6.63 -3.09 2.04
N ILE A 237 6.60 -4.25 2.71
CA ILE A 237 5.72 -5.37 2.37
C ILE A 237 4.24 -5.00 2.57
N GLN A 238 3.92 -4.36 3.69
CA GLN A 238 2.56 -3.88 3.97
C GLN A 238 2.13 -2.80 2.99
N GLY A 239 3.06 -1.91 2.63
CA GLY A 239 2.83 -0.90 1.59
C GLY A 239 2.60 -1.47 0.20
N GLN A 240 3.35 -2.50 -0.19
CA GLN A 240 3.12 -3.22 -1.45
C GLN A 240 1.74 -3.86 -1.46
N MET A 241 1.33 -4.54 -0.38
CA MET A 241 -0.02 -5.12 -0.26
C MET A 241 -1.13 -4.08 -0.33
N GLU A 242 -0.94 -2.90 0.26
CA GLU A 242 -1.88 -1.80 0.13
C GLU A 242 -1.99 -1.31 -1.32
N ILE A 243 -0.84 -1.04 -1.96
CA ILE A 243 -0.80 -0.44 -3.30
C ILE A 243 -1.31 -1.41 -4.37
N MET A 244 -1.01 -2.70 -4.22
CA MET A 244 -1.40 -3.73 -5.18
C MET A 244 -2.76 -4.36 -4.88
N ASP A 245 -3.40 -3.96 -3.77
CA ASP A 245 -4.62 -4.57 -3.22
C ASP A 245 -4.51 -6.10 -3.16
N ARG A 246 -3.60 -6.58 -2.30
CA ARG A 246 -3.38 -8.00 -2.04
C ARG A 246 -3.42 -8.25 -0.53
N GLU A 247 -3.96 -9.40 -0.13
CA GLU A 247 -4.16 -9.72 1.30
C GLU A 247 -2.96 -10.42 1.94
N TRP A 248 -1.96 -10.81 1.15
CA TRP A 248 -0.74 -11.41 1.66
C TRP A 248 0.46 -11.19 0.72
N CYS A 249 1.66 -11.28 1.29
CA CYS A 249 2.94 -11.30 0.59
C CYS A 249 3.83 -12.38 1.18
N ASP A 250 4.56 -13.12 0.33
CA ASP A 250 5.70 -13.91 0.77
C ASP A 250 6.97 -13.08 0.72
N LEU A 251 7.62 -12.93 1.88
CA LEU A 251 9.02 -12.57 1.93
C LEU A 251 9.85 -13.84 1.74
N TYR A 252 10.53 -13.97 0.60
CA TYR A 252 11.38 -15.10 0.28
C TYR A 252 12.86 -14.74 0.40
N VAL A 253 13.52 -15.26 1.44
CA VAL A 253 14.95 -15.06 1.65
C VAL A 253 15.71 -16.26 1.10
N TRP A 254 16.38 -16.06 -0.02
CA TRP A 254 17.12 -17.11 -0.73
C TRP A 254 18.63 -16.97 -0.50
N THR A 255 19.29 -18.09 -0.19
CA THR A 255 20.74 -18.16 -0.05
C THR A 255 21.28 -19.24 -1.00
N PRO A 256 22.47 -19.03 -1.60
CA PRO A 256 23.00 -19.95 -2.60
C PRO A 256 23.37 -21.32 -1.99
N ALA A 257 24.01 -21.35 -0.83
CA ALA A 257 24.49 -22.59 -0.21
C ALA A 257 23.53 -23.22 0.80
N ASN A 258 22.72 -22.41 1.52
CA ASN A 258 22.00 -22.86 2.71
C ASN A 258 20.48 -22.93 2.53
N GLY A 259 20.01 -22.87 1.28
CA GLY A 259 18.58 -22.98 0.93
C GLY A 259 17.84 -21.65 1.07
N ALA A 260 16.55 -21.71 1.39
CA ALA A 260 15.70 -20.54 1.47
C ALA A 260 14.67 -20.60 2.61
N ALA A 261 14.15 -19.46 3.00
CA ALA A 261 13.00 -19.36 3.90
C ALA A 261 11.93 -18.45 3.29
N ALA A 262 10.71 -18.95 3.21
CA ALA A 262 9.51 -18.17 2.89
C ALA A 262 8.81 -17.74 4.19
N PHE A 263 8.42 -16.48 4.27
CA PHE A 263 7.61 -15.94 5.37
C PHE A 263 6.30 -15.40 4.84
N ARG A 264 5.19 -16.03 5.22
CA ARG A 264 3.85 -15.62 4.81
C ARG A 264 3.38 -14.45 5.68
N ILE A 265 3.31 -13.26 5.10
CA ILE A 265 2.93 -12.05 5.82
C ILE A 265 1.52 -11.63 5.38
N PRO A 266 0.52 -11.67 6.28
CA PRO A 266 -0.82 -11.17 5.98
C PRO A 266 -0.85 -9.65 6.00
N ARG A 267 -1.78 -9.06 5.26
CA ARG A 267 -2.06 -7.62 5.29
C ARG A 267 -2.56 -7.21 6.67
N ASP A 268 -1.87 -6.24 7.26
CA ASP A 268 -2.26 -5.61 8.52
C ASP A 268 -2.67 -4.17 8.26
N ARG A 269 -3.98 -3.94 8.28
CA ARG A 269 -4.57 -2.63 7.97
C ARG A 269 -4.33 -1.60 9.06
N ALA A 270 -4.20 -2.02 10.32
CA ALA A 270 -3.97 -1.11 11.44
C ALA A 270 -2.52 -0.62 11.45
N TYR A 271 -1.57 -1.54 11.27
CA TYR A 271 -0.17 -1.22 11.08
C TYR A 271 0.03 -0.34 9.85
N TRP A 272 -0.58 -0.68 8.72
CA TRP A 272 -0.48 0.14 7.51
C TRP A 272 -1.05 1.55 7.71
N ALA A 273 -2.20 1.70 8.39
CA ALA A 273 -2.75 3.03 8.68
C ALA A 273 -1.76 3.90 9.47
N ALA A 274 -1.12 3.32 10.50
CA ALA A 274 -0.10 4.04 11.26
C ALA A 274 1.16 4.35 10.44
N CYS A 275 1.59 3.45 9.55
CA CYS A 275 2.65 3.78 8.59
C CYS A 275 2.23 4.94 7.69
N PHE A 276 1.04 4.88 7.10
CA PHE A 276 0.52 5.86 6.15
C PHE A 276 0.52 7.26 6.74
N ASP A 277 0.09 7.44 7.99
CA ASP A 277 0.09 8.74 8.65
C ASP A 277 1.48 9.38 8.69
N VAL A 278 2.51 8.61 9.05
CA VAL A 278 3.91 9.08 9.09
C VAL A 278 4.49 9.29 7.70
N LEU A 279 4.16 8.43 6.73
CA LEU A 279 4.58 8.60 5.35
C LEU A 279 3.96 9.86 4.72
N ALA A 280 2.70 10.15 5.03
CA ALA A 280 1.98 11.31 4.53
C ALA A 280 2.54 12.59 5.14
N GLU A 281 2.81 12.61 6.44
CA GLU A 281 3.53 13.71 7.11
C GLU A 281 4.89 13.95 6.44
N PHE A 282 5.72 12.91 6.31
CA PHE A 282 7.03 13.03 5.66
C PHE A 282 6.92 13.63 4.25
N TRP A 283 6.00 13.14 3.43
CA TRP A 283 5.89 13.56 2.05
C TRP A 283 5.39 15.01 1.93
N TRP A 284 4.27 15.29 2.56
CA TRP A 284 3.55 16.53 2.28
C TRP A 284 3.92 17.68 3.22
N ALA A 285 4.50 17.40 4.39
CA ALA A 285 4.96 18.43 5.32
C ALA A 285 6.41 18.84 5.02
N HIS A 286 7.20 17.92 4.45
CA HIS A 286 8.63 18.13 4.27
C HIS A 286 9.09 18.05 2.82
N VAL A 287 8.72 17.01 2.06
CA VAL A 287 9.19 16.86 0.67
C VAL A 287 8.52 17.87 -0.26
N VAL A 288 7.19 17.95 -0.26
CA VAL A 288 6.45 18.81 -1.20
C VAL A 288 6.75 20.31 -1.00
N PRO A 289 6.71 20.88 0.22
CA PRO A 289 7.01 22.29 0.41
C PRO A 289 8.44 22.65 0.01
N ALA A 290 9.41 21.80 0.35
CA ALA A 290 10.81 22.00 0.00
C ALA A 290 11.05 21.90 -1.51
N ARG A 291 10.36 20.97 -2.20
CA ARG A 291 10.38 20.87 -3.66
C ARG A 291 9.83 22.14 -4.31
N LEU A 292 8.68 22.63 -3.85
CA LEU A 292 8.08 23.88 -4.35
C LEU A 292 8.97 25.11 -4.11
N ALA A 293 9.72 25.13 -3.00
CA ALA A 293 10.69 26.18 -2.73
C ALA A 293 11.84 26.16 -3.74
N LEU A 294 12.43 24.98 -3.99
CA LEU A 294 13.49 24.78 -4.99
C LEU A 294 13.04 25.11 -6.41
N ASP A 295 11.87 24.62 -6.82
CA ASP A 295 11.31 24.88 -8.16
C ASP A 295 11.01 26.39 -8.36
N GLY A 296 10.74 27.10 -7.27
CA GLY A 296 10.57 28.57 -7.25
C GLY A 296 11.87 29.37 -7.06
N GLY A 297 13.05 28.73 -7.07
CA GLY A 297 14.35 29.37 -6.88
C GLY A 297 14.61 29.91 -5.46
N ARG A 298 13.87 29.43 -4.46
CA ARG A 298 14.00 29.83 -3.05
C ARG A 298 14.76 28.76 -2.27
N GLU A 299 16.07 28.93 -2.17
CA GLU A 299 16.94 28.01 -1.43
C GLU A 299 17.17 28.45 0.03
N GLU A 300 16.96 29.74 0.33
CA GLU A 300 17.13 30.27 1.67
C GLU A 300 16.09 29.67 2.64
N GLY A 301 16.57 29.11 3.76
CA GLY A 301 15.72 28.49 4.79
C GLY A 301 15.25 27.06 4.49
N LEU A 302 15.73 26.42 3.42
CA LEU A 302 15.36 25.04 3.05
C LEU A 302 15.60 24.02 4.18
N GLU A 303 16.68 24.20 4.95
CA GLU A 303 17.00 23.34 6.11
C GLU A 303 15.89 23.33 7.16
N GLY A 304 15.16 24.44 7.33
CA GLY A 304 14.02 24.52 8.24
C GLY A 304 12.80 23.70 7.80
N MET A 305 12.80 23.21 6.56
CA MET A 305 11.76 22.33 6.01
C MET A 305 12.11 20.85 6.12
N ALA A 306 13.32 20.52 6.60
CA ALA A 306 13.74 19.14 6.78
C ALA A 306 12.85 18.42 7.83
N PRO A 307 12.58 17.13 7.65
CA PRO A 307 11.83 16.35 8.63
C PRO A 307 12.63 16.23 9.94
N PRO A 308 11.95 16.13 11.10
CA PRO A 308 12.65 15.79 12.33
C PRO A 308 13.34 14.43 12.18
N PRO A 309 14.47 14.19 12.88
CA PRO A 309 15.23 12.94 12.77
C PRO A 309 14.40 11.68 13.06
N GLN A 310 13.39 11.79 13.93
CA GLN A 310 12.44 10.73 14.26
C GLN A 310 11.02 11.31 14.39
N HIS A 311 10.03 10.48 14.08
CA HIS A 311 8.62 10.79 14.32
C HIS A 311 8.20 10.19 15.68
N PRO A 312 7.25 10.78 16.43
CA PRO A 312 6.78 10.22 17.70
C PRO A 312 6.32 8.75 17.65
N ALA A 313 5.83 8.31 16.48
CA ALA A 313 5.40 6.92 16.25
C ALA A 313 6.53 5.96 15.83
N THR A 314 7.76 6.44 15.58
CA THR A 314 8.87 5.63 15.05
C THR A 314 9.16 4.40 15.91
N GLU A 315 9.29 4.56 17.23
CA GLU A 315 9.64 3.45 18.11
C GLU A 315 8.51 2.41 18.23
N TRP A 316 7.25 2.86 18.24
CA TRP A 316 6.11 1.96 18.20
C TRP A 316 6.07 1.16 16.88
N LEU A 317 6.27 1.84 15.74
CA LEU A 317 6.31 1.18 14.43
C LEU A 317 7.43 0.15 14.31
N LYS A 318 8.61 0.41 14.89
CA LYS A 318 9.70 -0.58 14.97
C LYS A 318 9.29 -1.80 15.79
N ALA A 319 8.72 -1.58 16.97
CA ALA A 319 8.27 -2.66 17.85
C ALA A 319 7.20 -3.51 17.17
N GLU A 320 6.24 -2.88 16.49
CA GLU A 320 5.18 -3.57 15.75
C GLU A 320 5.72 -4.32 14.54
N SER A 321 6.66 -3.73 13.78
CA SER A 321 7.38 -4.45 12.72
C SER A 321 8.07 -5.72 13.24
N GLN A 322 8.70 -5.65 14.41
CA GLN A 322 9.33 -6.83 15.03
C GLN A 322 8.30 -7.85 15.50
N HIS A 323 7.14 -7.41 15.99
CA HIS A 323 6.02 -8.29 16.35
C HIS A 323 5.53 -9.07 15.13
N LEU A 324 5.14 -8.36 14.06
CA LEU A 324 4.67 -8.96 12.81
C LEU A 324 5.72 -9.91 12.21
N ALA A 325 7.00 -9.53 12.27
CA ALA A 325 8.08 -10.37 11.77
C ALA A 325 8.25 -11.69 12.53
N ARG A 326 8.07 -11.68 13.85
CA ARG A 326 8.12 -12.89 14.68
C ARG A 326 6.88 -13.76 14.51
N ALA A 327 5.72 -13.15 14.26
CA ALA A 327 4.45 -13.83 14.07
C ALA A 327 4.31 -14.48 12.67
N ALA A 328 5.03 -13.99 11.66
CA ALA A 328 4.97 -14.50 10.30
C ALA A 328 5.37 -16.00 10.22
N PRO A 329 4.47 -16.90 9.76
CA PRO A 329 4.81 -18.31 9.58
C PRO A 329 5.99 -18.50 8.64
N ARG A 330 6.95 -19.33 9.06
CA ARG A 330 8.17 -19.66 8.30
C ARG A 330 8.06 -21.03 7.66
N ALA A 331 8.29 -21.11 6.36
CA ALA A 331 8.58 -22.35 5.65
C ALA A 331 10.05 -22.35 5.24
N PHE A 332 10.82 -23.34 5.72
CA PHE A 332 12.21 -23.52 5.31
C PHE A 332 12.29 -24.52 4.16
N HIS A 333 13.11 -24.18 3.16
CA HIS A 333 13.38 -25.01 2.00
C HIS A 333 14.87 -25.32 1.96
N PRO A 334 15.28 -26.60 2.07
CA PRO A 334 16.69 -26.95 2.02
C PRO A 334 17.30 -26.61 0.65
N PRO A 335 18.63 -26.45 0.56
CA PRO A 335 19.30 -26.25 -0.71
C PRO A 335 19.05 -27.45 -1.64
N ASP A 336 18.98 -27.17 -2.94
CA ASP A 336 18.85 -28.22 -3.94
C ASP A 336 20.14 -29.04 -3.97
N ARG A 337 20.04 -30.32 -3.60
CA ARG A 337 21.16 -31.27 -3.64
C ARG A 337 21.30 -31.95 -5.01
N SER A 338 20.49 -31.56 -5.99
CA SER A 338 20.53 -32.05 -7.37
C SER A 338 21.58 -31.28 -8.17
N ALA A 339 22.84 -31.45 -7.81
CA ALA A 339 24.00 -31.03 -8.60
C ALA A 339 25.02 -32.16 -8.64
#